data_AF-A0A0C3LHU5-F1
#
_entry.id   AF-A0A0C3LHU5-F1
#
_cell.length_a   1.000
_cell.length_b   1.000
_cell.length_c   1.000
_cell.angle_alpha   90.00
_cell.angle_beta   90.00
_cell.angle_gamma   90.00
#
_symmetry.space_group_name_H-M   'P 1'
#
loop_
_entity.id
_entity.type
_entity.pdbx_description
1 polymer ?
#
loop_
_entity_poly.entity_id
_entity_poly.type
_entity_poly.pdbx_seq_one_letter_code
_entity_poly.pdbx_strand_id
1 'polypeptide(L)'
;GGCGVGMLMWGLALRSGWGVEKDEKRGFKWLRRAAEHAVEDMELAKNGKGAVGAMGGAVQTELVLAIYEVGQCFFHGWGVKQDKAMAVSYFQVAAKLGDPDAQQELAFCLLNGKGCKKDKKEAAKWYRAA
;
A
#
# COMPACT_ATOMS: atom_id res chain seq x y z
N GLY A 1 20.66 -9.47 1.04
CA GLY A 1 19.42 -8.90 0.48
C GLY A 1 18.39 -8.90 1.57
N GLY A 2 17.87 -7.73 1.96
CA GLY A 2 16.75 -7.68 2.89
C GLY A 2 15.46 -7.91 2.11
N CYS A 3 14.65 -8.90 2.49
CA CYS A 3 13.36 -9.13 1.87
C CYS A 3 12.43 -7.93 2.09
N GLY A 4 11.58 -7.60 1.10
CA GLY A 4 10.58 -6.54 1.23
C GLY A 4 9.68 -6.69 2.46
N VAL A 5 9.43 -7.94 2.87
CA VAL A 5 8.68 -8.33 4.08
C VAL A 5 9.30 -7.77 5.35
N GLY A 6 10.62 -7.87 5.50
CA GLY A 6 11.31 -7.35 6.68
C GLY A 6 11.18 -5.83 6.78
N MET A 7 11.24 -5.13 5.64
CA MET A 7 11.04 -3.68 5.58
C MET A 7 9.60 -3.29 5.93
N LEU A 8 8.61 -4.03 5.40
CA LEU A 8 7.19 -3.85 5.71
C LEU A 8 6.93 -4.04 7.21
N MET A 9 7.32 -5.20 7.76
CA MET A 9 7.10 -5.53 9.17
C MET A 9 7.79 -4.55 10.11
N TRP A 10 9.03 -4.16 9.80
CA TRP A 10 9.75 -3.17 10.60
C TRP A 10 9.12 -1.78 10.51
N GLY A 11 8.64 -1.40 9.32
CA GLY A 11 7.90 -0.15 9.12
C GLY A 11 6.63 -0.08 9.97
N LEU A 12 5.86 -1.18 10.00
CA LEU A 12 4.67 -1.32 10.84
C LEU A 12 5.00 -1.31 12.33
N ALA A 13 6.07 -2.00 12.75
CA ALA A 13 6.50 -2.03 14.14
C ALA A 13 6.87 -0.63 14.64
N LEU A 14 7.62 0.16 13.85
CA LEU A 14 7.97 1.54 14.16
C LEU A 14 6.75 2.47 14.18
N ARG A 15 5.80 2.27 13.26
CA ARG A 15 4.55 3.04 13.21
C ARG A 15 3.68 2.80 14.45
N SER A 16 3.57 1.55 14.88
CA SER A 16 2.69 1.14 15.98
C SER A 16 3.37 1.12 17.35
N GLY A 17 4.70 1.11 17.42
CA GLY A 17 5.48 0.96 18.65
C GLY A 17 5.50 -0.49 19.19
N TRP A 18 5.41 -1.49 18.32
CA TRP A 18 5.38 -2.90 18.75
C TRP A 18 6.79 -3.42 19.03
N GLY A 19 7.14 -3.53 20.31
CA GLY A 19 8.46 -4.02 20.75
C GLY A 19 9.61 -3.05 20.45
N VAL A 20 9.32 -1.84 19.95
CA VAL A 20 10.27 -0.78 19.62
C VAL A 20 9.69 0.59 19.97
N GLU A 21 10.55 1.59 20.16
CA GLU A 21 10.11 2.97 20.32
C GLU A 21 9.33 3.44 19.07
N LYS A 22 8.17 4.05 19.31
CA LYS A 22 7.28 4.52 18.24
C LYS A 22 7.96 5.66 17.46
N ASP A 23 8.18 5.45 16.18
CA ASP A 23 8.70 6.46 15.25
C ASP A 23 7.97 6.34 13.90
N GLU A 24 6.90 7.11 13.75
CA GLU A 24 6.08 7.09 12.53
C GLU A 24 6.87 7.57 11.31
N LYS A 25 7.81 8.51 11.47
CA LYS A 25 8.62 9.04 10.35
C LYS A 25 9.55 7.98 9.80
N ARG A 26 10.23 7.23 10.67
CA ARG A 26 11.06 6.09 10.26
C ARG A 26 10.18 4.96 9.73
N GLY A 27 9.05 4.68 10.38
CA GLY A 27 8.08 3.69 9.92
C GLY A 27 7.65 3.94 8.48
N PHE A 28 7.22 5.16 8.16
CA PHE A 28 6.84 5.57 6.81
C PHE A 28 7.97 5.38 5.79
N LYS A 29 9.22 5.74 6.12
CA LYS A 29 10.36 5.53 5.22
C LYS A 29 10.57 4.05 4.89
N TRP A 30 10.42 3.16 5.86
CA TRP A 30 10.54 1.72 5.65
C TRP A 30 9.40 1.15 4.81
N LEU A 31 8.16 1.57 5.09
CA LEU A 31 6.98 1.18 4.30
C LEU A 31 7.11 1.63 2.84
N ARG A 32 7.53 2.88 2.62
CA ARG A 32 7.75 3.42 1.28
C ARG A 32 8.84 2.65 0.54
N ARG A 33 9.95 2.35 1.20
CA ARG A 33 11.04 1.57 0.60
C ARG A 33 10.60 0.15 0.27
N ALA A 34 9.77 -0.48 1.12
CA ALA A 34 9.20 -1.79 0.85
C ALA A 34 8.32 -1.79 -0.41
N ALA A 35 7.45 -0.78 -0.53
CA ALA A 35 6.58 -0.61 -1.70
C ALA A 35 7.40 -0.35 -2.98
N GLU A 36 8.41 0.53 -2.92
CA GLU A 36 9.29 0.83 -4.07
C GLU A 36 10.05 -0.42 -4.53
N HIS A 37 10.67 -1.15 -3.60
CA HIS A 37 11.43 -2.36 -3.91
C HIS A 37 10.58 -3.43 -4.59
N ALA A 38 9.36 -3.62 -4.12
CA ALA A 38 8.50 -4.64 -4.67
C ALA A 38 7.86 -4.20 -6.03
N VAL A 39 7.74 -2.90 -6.31
CA VAL A 39 7.41 -2.40 -7.66
C VAL A 39 8.56 -2.67 -8.63
N GLU A 40 9.81 -2.44 -8.21
CA GLU A 40 10.99 -2.78 -9.02
C GLU A 40 11.03 -4.28 -9.36
N ASP A 41 10.75 -5.14 -8.38
CA ASP A 41 10.68 -6.60 -8.59
C ASP A 41 9.57 -6.99 -9.59
N MET A 42 8.39 -6.36 -9.51
CA MET A 42 7.32 -6.57 -10.51
C MET A 42 7.73 -6.14 -11.92
N GLU A 43 8.37 -4.98 -12.06
CA GLU A 43 8.79 -4.46 -13.37
C GLU A 43 9.92 -5.32 -13.97
N LEU A 44 10.83 -5.83 -13.15
CA LEU A 44 11.85 -6.80 -13.58
C LEU A 44 11.23 -8.12 -14.04
N ALA A 45 10.18 -8.58 -13.35
CA ALA A 45 9.44 -9.78 -13.73
C ALA A 45 8.68 -9.62 -15.05
N LYS A 46 8.03 -8.47 -15.29
CA LYS A 46 7.37 -8.14 -16.56
C LYS A 46 8.37 -8.09 -17.73
N ASN A 47 9.59 -7.63 -17.48
CA ASN A 47 10.65 -7.52 -18.48
C ASN A 47 11.44 -8.83 -18.72
N GLY A 48 10.99 -9.95 -18.17
CA GLY A 48 11.63 -11.26 -18.35
C GLY A 48 13.03 -11.39 -17.72
N LYS A 49 13.42 -10.44 -16.86
CA LYS A 49 14.71 -10.40 -16.15
C LYS A 49 14.59 -10.83 -14.68
N GLY A 50 13.37 -11.02 -14.18
CA GLY A 50 13.10 -11.57 -12.85
C GLY A 50 13.37 -13.08 -12.79
N ALA A 51 13.69 -13.60 -11.62
CA ALA A 51 13.81 -15.05 -11.40
C ALA A 51 12.46 -15.72 -11.71
N VAL A 52 12.37 -16.40 -12.86
CA VAL A 52 11.16 -16.94 -13.52
C VAL A 52 10.46 -18.07 -12.71
N GLY A 53 10.80 -18.28 -11.44
CA GLY A 53 10.22 -19.33 -10.60
C GLY A 53 9.75 -18.91 -9.20
N ALA A 54 9.88 -17.64 -8.79
CA ALA A 54 9.76 -17.25 -7.38
C ALA A 54 8.68 -16.20 -7.05
N MET A 55 7.90 -15.70 -8.01
CA MET A 55 6.71 -14.87 -7.71
C MET A 55 5.55 -15.74 -7.21
N GLY A 56 5.80 -16.58 -6.21
CA GLY A 56 4.74 -17.23 -5.44
C GLY A 56 3.84 -16.14 -4.85
N GLY A 57 2.53 -16.38 -4.84
CA GLY A 57 1.51 -15.37 -4.48
C GLY A 57 1.77 -14.59 -3.19
N ALA A 58 2.58 -15.10 -2.27
CA ALA A 58 3.04 -14.40 -1.07
C ALA A 58 3.75 -13.05 -1.36
N VAL A 59 4.67 -13.00 -2.32
CA VAL A 59 5.43 -11.76 -2.64
C VAL A 59 4.50 -10.69 -3.25
N GLN A 60 3.53 -11.13 -4.04
CA GLN A 60 2.52 -10.24 -4.61
C GLN A 60 1.61 -9.69 -3.51
N THR A 61 1.15 -10.51 -2.56
CA THR A 61 0.33 -10.07 -1.43
C THR A 61 1.06 -9.07 -0.54
N GLU A 62 2.36 -9.28 -0.28
CA GLU A 62 3.16 -8.40 0.59
C GLU A 62 3.46 -7.05 -0.05
N LEU A 63 3.69 -7.04 -1.37
CA LEU A 63 3.81 -5.80 -2.14
C LEU A 63 2.53 -4.97 -2.03
N VAL A 64 1.40 -5.62 -2.28
CA VAL A 64 0.09 -5.01 -2.28
C VAL A 64 -0.20 -4.37 -0.93
N LEU A 65 0.11 -5.09 0.15
CA LEU A 65 -0.01 -4.60 1.52
C LEU A 65 0.90 -3.39 1.78
N ALA A 66 2.16 -3.40 1.30
CA ALA A 66 3.05 -2.26 1.46
C ALA A 66 2.53 -0.99 0.75
N ILE A 67 1.99 -1.12 -0.46
CA ILE A 67 1.36 0.00 -1.19
C ILE A 67 0.15 0.53 -0.40
N TYR A 68 -0.70 -0.36 0.10
CA TYR A 68 -1.86 0.00 0.92
C TYR A 68 -1.46 0.77 2.17
N GLU A 69 -0.47 0.29 2.91
CA GLU A 69 0.04 0.89 4.14
C GLU A 69 0.64 2.29 3.92
N VAL A 70 1.33 2.50 2.78
CA VAL A 70 1.77 3.84 2.37
C VAL A 70 0.57 4.75 2.12
N GLY A 71 -0.49 4.25 1.49
CA GLY A 71 -1.75 4.95 1.33
C GLY A 71 -2.37 5.37 2.67
N GLN A 72 -2.40 4.47 3.65
CA GLN A 72 -2.87 4.80 5.01
C GLN A 72 -2.03 5.90 5.66
N CYS A 73 -0.70 5.86 5.50
CA CYS A 73 0.19 6.89 6.04
C CYS A 73 -0.15 8.27 5.48
N PHE A 74 -0.41 8.39 4.17
CA PHE A 74 -0.88 9.64 3.57
C PHE A 74 -2.29 10.03 4.02
N PHE A 75 -3.18 9.07 4.22
CA PHE A 75 -4.56 9.34 4.61
C PHE A 75 -4.67 9.89 6.03
N HIS A 76 -3.90 9.33 6.97
CA HIS A 76 -3.91 9.67 8.39
C HIS A 76 -2.79 10.63 8.80
N GLY A 77 -1.76 10.82 7.96
CA GLY A 77 -0.61 11.66 8.27
C GLY A 77 0.43 10.99 9.18
N TRP A 78 0.54 9.65 9.15
CA TRP A 78 1.51 8.93 9.96
C TRP A 78 2.92 9.06 9.38
N GLY A 79 3.77 9.83 10.05
CA GLY A 79 5.16 10.03 9.63
C GLY A 79 5.35 10.86 8.36
N VAL A 80 4.27 11.29 7.72
CA VAL A 80 4.24 12.09 6.49
C VAL A 80 3.14 13.15 6.59
N LYS A 81 3.26 14.24 5.83
CA LYS A 81 2.19 15.23 5.75
C LYS A 81 0.94 14.56 5.17
N GLN A 82 -0.19 14.74 5.85
CA GLN A 82 -1.47 14.19 5.41
C GLN A 82 -1.83 14.71 4.01
N ASP A 83 -2.07 13.79 3.08
CA ASP A 83 -2.49 14.06 1.71
C ASP A 83 -3.47 12.96 1.26
N LYS A 84 -4.76 13.26 1.36
CA LYS A 84 -5.80 12.30 1.00
C LYS A 84 -5.86 12.03 -0.50
N ALA A 85 -5.43 12.97 -1.35
CA ALA A 85 -5.43 12.75 -2.79
C ALA A 85 -4.33 11.76 -3.17
N MET A 86 -3.16 11.90 -2.54
CA MET A 86 -2.08 10.92 -2.67
C MET A 86 -2.49 9.56 -2.06
N ALA A 87 -3.16 9.54 -0.91
CA ALA A 87 -3.67 8.29 -0.35
C ALA A 87 -4.59 7.53 -1.33
N VAL A 88 -5.51 8.24 -1.99
CA VAL A 88 -6.42 7.64 -2.98
C VAL A 88 -5.64 7.05 -4.16
N SER A 89 -4.56 7.68 -4.63
CA SER A 89 -3.78 7.09 -5.73
C SER A 89 -3.11 5.78 -5.30
N TYR A 90 -2.57 5.70 -4.07
CA TYR A 90 -2.02 4.46 -3.52
C TYR A 90 -3.11 3.38 -3.36
N PHE A 91 -4.28 3.73 -2.82
CA PHE A 91 -5.40 2.79 -2.71
C PHE A 91 -5.87 2.29 -4.06
N GLN A 92 -5.89 3.13 -5.10
CA GLN A 92 -6.21 2.69 -6.47
C GLN A 92 -5.22 1.67 -7.01
N VAL A 93 -3.93 1.82 -6.71
CA VAL A 93 -2.93 0.83 -7.16
C VAL A 93 -3.12 -0.49 -6.43
N ALA A 94 -3.20 -0.47 -5.10
CA ALA A 94 -3.41 -1.68 -4.30
C ALA A 94 -4.74 -2.39 -4.65
N ALA A 95 -5.81 -1.62 -4.83
CA ALA A 95 -7.13 -2.15 -5.22
C ALA A 95 -7.11 -2.86 -6.58
N LYS A 96 -6.39 -2.32 -7.56
CA LYS A 96 -6.21 -2.94 -8.88
C LYS A 96 -5.38 -4.22 -8.83
N LEU A 97 -4.49 -4.33 -7.84
CA LEU A 97 -3.70 -5.53 -7.60
C LEU A 97 -4.44 -6.58 -6.75
N GLY A 98 -5.69 -6.30 -6.34
CA GLY A 98 -6.58 -7.25 -5.70
C GLY A 98 -6.66 -7.14 -4.17
N ASP A 99 -6.16 -6.06 -3.56
CA ASP A 99 -6.25 -5.85 -2.12
C ASP A 99 -7.70 -5.55 -1.67
N PRO A 100 -8.33 -6.39 -0.83
CA PRO A 100 -9.69 -6.12 -0.38
C PRO A 100 -9.77 -4.85 0.49
N ASP A 101 -8.78 -4.63 1.34
CA ASP A 101 -8.73 -3.48 2.25
C ASP A 101 -8.60 -2.16 1.46
N ALA A 102 -7.73 -2.11 0.45
CA ALA A 102 -7.60 -0.93 -0.41
C ALA A 102 -8.85 -0.70 -1.27
N GLN A 103 -9.54 -1.76 -1.71
CA GLN A 103 -10.80 -1.64 -2.44
C GLN A 103 -11.89 -1.02 -1.57
N GLN A 104 -11.99 -1.44 -0.30
CA GLN A 104 -12.90 -0.84 0.68
C GLN A 104 -12.56 0.64 0.93
N GLU A 105 -11.28 0.97 1.12
CA GLU A 105 -10.88 2.36 1.41
C GLU A 105 -11.02 3.27 0.20
N LEU A 106 -10.75 2.77 -1.00
CA LEU A 106 -11.03 3.49 -2.23
C LEU A 106 -12.53 3.74 -2.41
N ALA A 107 -13.37 2.74 -2.16
CA ALA A 107 -14.81 2.88 -2.23
C ALA A 107 -15.32 3.91 -1.21
N PHE A 108 -14.79 3.87 0.02
CA PHE A 108 -15.11 4.85 1.06
C PHE A 108 -14.70 6.27 0.66
N CYS A 109 -13.51 6.43 0.07
CA CYS A 109 -13.03 7.72 -0.42
C CYS A 109 -13.92 8.27 -1.54
N LEU A 110 -14.31 7.44 -2.51
CA LEU A 110 -15.20 7.80 -3.62
C LEU A 110 -16.62 8.10 -3.14
N LEU A 111 -17.13 7.38 -2.14
CA LEU A 111 -18.45 7.63 -1.57
C LEU A 111 -18.52 8.99 -0.86
N ASN A 112 -17.47 9.32 -0.10
CA ASN A 112 -17.42 10.49 0.77
C ASN A 112 -16.70 11.70 0.17
N GLY A 113 -16.02 11.53 -0.97
CA GLY A 113 -15.21 12.58 -1.60
C GLY A 113 -13.97 12.93 -0.81
N LYS A 114 -13.32 11.94 -0.19
CA LYS A 114 -12.11 12.15 0.61
C LYS A 114 -10.89 12.01 -0.28
N GLY A 115 -10.26 13.12 -0.63
CA GLY A 115 -9.08 13.13 -1.51
C GLY A 115 -9.39 12.91 -2.99
N CYS A 116 -10.66 12.67 -3.35
CA CYS A 116 -11.10 12.51 -4.72
C CYS A 116 -12.51 13.10 -4.93
N LYS A 117 -12.93 13.20 -6.19
CA LYS A 117 -14.30 13.58 -6.52
C LYS A 117 -15.26 12.46 -6.09
N LYS A 118 -16.41 12.85 -5.51
CA LYS A 118 -17.46 11.90 -5.15
C LYS A 118 -17.94 11.14 -6.38
N ASP A 119 -17.89 9.81 -6.32
CA ASP A 119 -18.52 8.93 -7.30
C ASP A 119 -19.10 7.69 -6.60
N LYS A 120 -20.42 7.73 -6.37
CA LYS A 120 -21.14 6.63 -5.73
C LYS A 120 -21.24 5.39 -6.61
N LYS A 121 -21.25 5.55 -7.94
CA LYS A 121 -21.35 4.42 -8.87
C LYS A 121 -20.04 3.66 -8.88
N GLU A 122 -18.92 4.37 -8.91
CA GLU A 122 -17.60 3.77 -8.84
C GLU A 122 -17.35 3.16 -7.45
N ALA A 123 -17.72 3.85 -6.36
CA ALA A 123 -17.65 3.29 -5.01
C ALA A 123 -18.40 1.95 -4.88
N ALA A 124 -19.61 1.85 -5.43
CA ALA A 124 -20.39 0.61 -5.40
C ALA A 124 -19.73 -0.54 -6.20
N LYS A 125 -18.95 -0.23 -7.24
CA LYS A 125 -18.19 -1.27 -7.97
C LYS A 125 -17.05 -1.80 -7.11
N TRP A 126 -16.30 -0.92 -6.47
CA TRP A 126 -15.19 -1.30 -5.59
C TRP A 126 -15.67 -2.05 -4.34
N TYR A 127 -16.78 -1.64 -3.72
CA TYR A 127 -17.37 -2.40 -2.61
C TYR A 127 -17.88 -3.78 -3.00
N ARG A 128 -18.23 -4.02 -4.27
CA ARG A 128 -18.62 -5.36 -4.75
C ARG A 128 -17.42 -6.21 -5.16
N ALA A 129 -16.27 -5.58 -5.37
CA ALA A 129 -15.04 -6.27 -5.77
C ALA A 129 -14.24 -6.75 -4.54
N ALA A 130 -14.36 -6.02 -3.42
CA ALA A 130 -13.79 -6.37 -2.11
C ALA A 130 -14.48 -7.58 -1.49
#